data_AF-G5QZ68-F1
#
_entry.id   AF-G5QZ68-F1
#
_cell.length_a   1.000
_cell.length_b   1.000
_cell.length_c   1.000
_cell.angle_alpha   90.00
_cell.angle_beta   90.00
_cell.angle_gamma   90.00
#
_symmetry.space_group_name_H-M   'P 1'
#
loop_
_entity.id
_entity.type
_entity.pdbx_description
1 polymer ?
#
loop_
_entity_poly.entity_id
_entity_poly.type
_entity_poly.pdbx_seq_one_letter_code
_entity_poly.pdbx_strand_id
1 'polypeptide(L)'
;MAGTNQKQPHCKALIGTPGENVSCAIYENRPSTCREFSISGEGGEVNEACNRARARYMRRAIAPARAARDTDYRRFTKICFSIQLLMLPL
;
A
#
# COMPACT_ATOMS: atom_id res chain seq x y z
N MET A 1 -6.41 -11.00 -6.00
CA MET A 1 -5.08 -10.97 -5.37
C MET A 1 -4.49 -12.38 -5.31
N ALA A 2 -3.31 -12.61 -5.90
CA ALA A 2 -2.68 -13.94 -5.93
C ALA A 2 -1.75 -14.14 -4.72
N GLY A 3 -1.76 -15.33 -4.10
CA GLY A 3 -0.91 -15.67 -2.94
C GLY A 3 -1.52 -15.38 -1.56
N THR A 4 -2.77 -14.89 -1.53
CA THR A 4 -3.47 -14.58 -0.27
C THR A 4 -4.37 -15.71 0.25
N ASN A 5 -4.55 -16.79 -0.52
CA ASN A 5 -5.37 -17.95 -0.11
C ASN A 5 -4.52 -19.04 0.58
N GLN A 6 -3.84 -18.67 1.66
CA GLN A 6 -2.94 -19.57 2.39
C GLN A 6 -2.74 -19.09 3.83
N LYS A 7 -2.19 -19.96 4.70
CA LYS A 7 -2.01 -19.70 6.14
C LYS A 7 -1.24 -18.40 6.44
N GLN A 8 -0.26 -18.08 5.60
CA GLN A 8 0.50 -16.82 5.64
C GLN A 8 0.23 -16.04 4.34
N PRO A 9 -0.85 -15.23 4.31
CA PRO A 9 -1.28 -14.57 3.08
C PRO A 9 -0.27 -13.50 2.67
N HIS A 10 0.33 -13.65 1.50
CA HIS A 10 1.28 -12.68 0.95
C HIS A 10 1.08 -12.55 -0.55
N CYS A 11 0.90 -11.32 -1.03
CA CYS A 11 0.71 -11.10 -2.45
C CYS A 11 2.01 -11.42 -3.21
N LYS A 12 1.97 -12.33 -4.18
CA LYS A 12 3.17 -12.72 -4.96
C LYS A 12 3.83 -11.58 -5.73
N ALA A 13 3.07 -10.52 -6.04
CA ALA A 13 3.57 -9.35 -6.74
C ALA A 13 4.01 -8.21 -5.79
N LEU A 14 3.97 -8.41 -4.47
CA LEU A 14 4.48 -7.44 -3.52
C LEU A 14 6.01 -7.58 -3.45
N ILE A 15 6.71 -6.47 -3.64
CA ILE A 15 8.17 -6.38 -3.52
C ILE A 15 8.50 -5.52 -2.30
N GLY A 16 9.57 -5.86 -1.60
CA GLY A 16 10.04 -5.14 -0.41
C GLY A 16 9.52 -5.74 0.91
N THR A 17 9.70 -5.00 1.99
CA THR A 17 9.44 -5.46 3.36
C THR A 17 8.24 -4.73 3.95
N PRO A 18 7.13 -5.44 4.24
CA PRO A 18 5.98 -4.86 4.93
C PRO A 18 6.39 -4.19 6.25
N GLY A 19 5.91 -2.95 6.47
CA GLY A 19 6.30 -2.13 7.62
C GLY A 19 7.56 -1.27 7.42
N GLU A 20 8.23 -1.41 6.27
CA GLU A 20 9.33 -0.54 5.82
C GLU A 20 8.95 0.12 4.49
N ASN A 21 9.44 -0.43 3.38
CA ASN A 21 9.13 0.01 2.02
C ASN A 21 8.61 -1.17 1.22
N VAL A 22 7.45 -1.00 0.60
CA VAL A 22 6.85 -1.99 -0.30
C VAL A 22 6.43 -1.34 -1.60
N SER A 23 6.38 -2.12 -2.68
CA SER A 23 5.84 -1.72 -3.97
C SER A 23 5.17 -2.90 -4.66
N CYS A 24 4.38 -2.64 -5.70
CA CYS A 24 3.73 -3.69 -6.48
C CYS A 24 4.45 -3.84 -7.81
N ALA A 25 4.97 -5.04 -8.11
CA ALA A 25 5.67 -5.36 -9.35
C ALA A 25 4.81 -5.14 -10.61
N ILE A 26 3.50 -5.30 -10.47
CA ILE A 26 2.51 -5.21 -11.56
C ILE A 26 1.64 -3.97 -11.43
N TYR A 27 2.16 -2.86 -10.88
CA TYR A 27 1.35 -1.68 -10.55
C TYR A 27 0.44 -1.23 -11.70
N GLU A 28 1.00 -1.10 -12.91
CA GLU A 28 0.27 -0.71 -14.12
C GLU A 28 -0.78 -1.76 -14.54
N ASN A 29 -0.44 -3.04 -14.37
CA ASN A 29 -1.27 -4.19 -14.75
C ASN A 29 -2.09 -4.76 -13.58
N ARG A 30 -2.41 -3.94 -12.58
CA ARG A 30 -3.16 -4.40 -11.40
C ARG A 30 -4.53 -4.97 -11.84
N PRO A 31 -4.92 -6.16 -11.35
CA PRO A 31 -6.27 -6.67 -11.60
C PRO A 31 -7.32 -5.85 -10.82
N SER A 32 -8.59 -5.95 -11.20
CA SER A 32 -9.71 -5.24 -10.55
C SER A 32 -9.72 -5.43 -9.03
N THR A 33 -9.52 -6.67 -8.56
CA THR A 33 -9.43 -6.99 -7.12
C THR A 33 -8.38 -6.18 -6.35
N CYS A 34 -7.29 -5.74 -6.99
CA CYS A 34 -6.27 -4.89 -6.34
C CYS A 34 -6.64 -3.39 -6.41
N ARG A 35 -7.51 -2.99 -7.34
CA ARG A 35 -8.02 -1.62 -7.48
C ARG A 35 -9.19 -1.36 -6.53
N GLU A 36 -10.02 -2.36 -6.31
CA GLU A 36 -11.14 -2.37 -5.36
C GLU A 36 -10.67 -2.44 -3.90
N PHE A 37 -9.40 -2.79 -3.65
CA PHE A 37 -8.84 -2.84 -2.31
C PHE A 37 -8.46 -1.43 -1.83
N SER A 38 -9.41 -0.74 -1.20
CA SER A 38 -9.24 0.61 -0.67
C SER A 38 -8.41 0.66 0.61
N ILE A 39 -7.77 1.80 0.86
CA ILE A 39 -7.05 2.02 2.12
C ILE A 39 -8.08 2.31 3.23
N SER A 40 -7.93 1.67 4.39
CA SER A 40 -8.81 1.98 5.54
C SER A 40 -8.63 3.44 5.97
N GLY A 41 -9.74 4.17 6.09
CA GLY A 41 -9.80 5.60 6.38
C GLY A 41 -9.87 6.48 5.12
N GLU A 42 -9.67 5.93 3.92
CA GLU A 42 -9.87 6.68 2.67
C GLU A 42 -11.37 7.01 2.51
N GLY A 43 -11.69 8.29 2.28
CA GLY A 43 -13.08 8.74 2.19
C GLY A 43 -13.91 8.59 3.48
N GLY A 44 -13.27 8.31 4.62
CA GLY A 44 -13.97 8.01 5.87
C GLY A 44 -14.46 6.57 6.00
N GLU A 45 -14.17 5.71 5.02
CA GLU A 45 -14.57 4.30 5.04
C GLU A 45 -13.53 3.42 5.74
N VAL A 46 -14.00 2.51 6.60
CA VAL A 46 -13.13 1.56 7.29
C VAL A 46 -12.99 0.29 6.46
N ASN A 47 -11.75 -0.07 6.11
CA ASN A 47 -11.44 -1.36 5.49
C ASN A 47 -10.79 -2.28 6.53
N GLU A 48 -11.58 -3.21 7.06
CA GLU A 48 -11.11 -4.17 8.08
C GLU A 48 -10.00 -5.10 7.57
N ALA A 49 -9.99 -5.45 6.29
CA ALA A 49 -8.93 -6.26 5.71
C ALA A 49 -7.58 -5.51 5.70
N CYS A 50 -7.61 -4.21 5.38
CA CYS A 50 -6.46 -3.34 5.50
C CYS A 50 -6.00 -3.24 6.97
N ASN A 51 -6.91 -2.98 7.91
CA ASN A 51 -6.58 -2.91 9.34
C ASN A 51 -5.92 -4.20 9.86
N ARG A 52 -6.46 -5.38 9.51
CA ARG A 52 -5.87 -6.68 9.86
C ARG A 52 -4.47 -6.86 9.29
N ALA A 53 -4.24 -6.47 8.04
CA ALA A 53 -2.92 -6.54 7.43
C ALA A 53 -1.92 -5.62 8.15
N ARG A 54 -2.33 -4.40 8.49
CA ARG A 54 -1.51 -3.45 9.26
C ARG A 54 -1.15 -4.01 10.64
N ALA A 55 -2.12 -4.55 11.38
CA ALA A 55 -1.89 -5.14 12.69
C ALA A 55 -0.90 -6.31 12.68
N ARG A 56 -0.82 -7.05 11.56
CA ARG A 56 0.08 -8.21 11.41
C ARG A 56 1.49 -7.81 10.95
N TYR A 57 1.59 -6.84 10.05
CA TYR A 57 2.84 -6.57 9.33
C TYR A 57 3.46 -5.21 9.66
N MET A 58 2.70 -4.25 10.15
CA MET A 58 3.23 -2.95 10.54
C MET A 58 3.69 -3.00 12.00
N ARG A 59 4.99 -2.83 12.20
CA ARG A 59 5.64 -2.85 13.53
C ARG A 59 5.21 -1.69 14.45
N ARG A 60 4.32 -0.80 14.01
CA ARG A 60 3.82 0.35 14.78
C ARG A 60 2.32 0.18 15.00
N ALA A 61 1.89 0.20 16.28
CA ALA A 61 0.49 0.16 16.65
C ALA A 61 -0.29 1.30 15.98
N ILE A 62 -1.45 0.95 15.42
CA ILE A 62 -2.39 1.91 14.82
C ILE A 62 -3.07 2.62 16.00
N ALA A 63 -2.60 3.80 16.38
CA ALA A 63 -3.33 4.62 17.35
C ALA A 63 -4.68 5.05 16.75
N PRO A 64 -5.81 4.95 17.47
CA PRO A 64 -7.15 5.21 16.93
C PRO A 64 -7.42 6.68 16.55
N ALA A 65 -6.41 7.56 16.52
CA ALA A 65 -6.56 8.99 16.26
C ALA A 65 -5.56 9.56 15.22
N ARG A 66 -4.91 8.72 14.40
CA ARG A 66 -4.01 9.20 13.33
C ARG A 66 -4.29 8.65 11.93
N ALA A 67 -5.54 8.28 11.66
CA ALA A 67 -6.05 7.98 10.31
C ALA A 67 -5.85 9.15 9.31
N ALA A 68 -5.57 10.38 9.78
CA ALA A 68 -5.39 11.56 8.94
C ALA A 68 -3.98 11.75 8.34
N ARG A 69 -2.98 10.91 8.66
CA ARG A 69 -1.60 11.04 8.12
C ARG A 69 -1.18 9.95 7.14
N ASP A 70 -2.11 9.10 6.71
CA ASP A 70 -1.84 8.06 5.70
C ASP A 70 -1.88 8.59 4.25
N THR A 71 -2.00 9.90 4.08
CA THR A 71 -1.74 10.59 2.82
C THR A 71 -0.26 10.53 2.38
N ASP A 72 0.63 9.99 3.21
CA ASP A 72 2.07 9.93 2.93
C ASP A 72 2.44 8.90 1.84
N TYR A 73 1.66 7.81 1.67
CA TYR A 73 1.96 6.81 0.63
C TYR A 73 1.71 7.32 -0.80
N ARG A 74 0.73 8.23 -0.98
CA ARG A 74 0.52 8.99 -2.23
C ARG A 74 1.56 10.10 -2.42
N ARG A 75 2.15 10.63 -1.33
CA ARG A 75 3.22 11.64 -1.39
C ARG A 75 4.55 11.00 -1.80
N PHE A 76 4.88 9.81 -1.29
CA PHE A 76 6.05 9.05 -1.73
C PHE A 76 5.99 8.65 -3.21
N THR A 77 4.81 8.24 -3.71
CA THR A 77 4.62 7.93 -5.13
C THR A 77 4.62 9.17 -6.03
N LYS A 78 4.04 10.30 -5.61
CA LYS A 78 4.13 11.57 -6.36
C LYS A 78 5.53 12.20 -6.32
N ILE A 79 6.26 12.11 -5.21
CA ILE A 79 7.64 12.60 -5.10
C ILE A 79 8.58 11.78 -5.98
N CYS A 80 8.44 10.45 -6.03
CA CYS A 80 9.21 9.63 -6.98
C CYS A 80 8.85 9.90 -8.44
N PHE A 81 7.57 10.14 -8.77
CA PHE A 81 7.17 10.46 -10.15
C PHE A 81 7.66 11.84 -10.61
N SER A 82 7.70 12.83 -9.71
CA SER A 82 8.24 14.16 -10.01
C SER A 82 9.78 14.19 -10.12
N ILE A 83 10.49 13.34 -9.39
CA ILE A 83 11.96 13.24 -9.49
C ILE A 83 12.38 12.47 -10.77
N GLN A 84 11.60 11.48 -11.20
CA GLN A 84 11.84 10.76 -12.46
C GLN A 84 11.72 11.69 -13.69
N LEU A 85 10.86 12.71 -13.65
CA LEU A 85 10.67 13.65 -14.77
C LEU A 85 11.77 14.72 -14.87
N LEU A 86 12.56 14.95 -13.81
CA LEU A 86 13.62 15.97 -13.74
C LEU A 86 15.01 15.44 -14.14
N MET A 87 15.14 14.12 -14.39
CA MET A 87 16.41 13.44 -14.69
C MET A 87 16.43 12.74 -16.06
N LEU A 88 15.40 12.92 -16.91
CA LEU A 88 15.51 12.52 -18.33
C LEU A 88 16.28 13.62 -19.08
N PRO A 89 17.51 13.36 -19.56
CA PRO A 89 18.18 14.26 -20.47
C PRO A 89 17.40 14.29 -21.79
N LEU A 90 17.17 15.50 -22.31
CA LEU A 90 16.69 15.76 -23.68
C LEU A 90 17.64 15.13 -24.71
#